data_AF-A0A962VQE4-F1
#
_entry.id   AF-A0A962VQE4-F1
#
_cell.length_a   1.000
_cell.length_b   1.000
_cell.length_c   1.000
_cell.angle_alpha   90.00
_cell.angle_beta   90.00
_cell.angle_gamma   90.00
#
_symmetry.space_group_name_H-M   'P 1'
#
loop_
_entity.id
_entity.type
_entity.pdbx_description
1 polymer ?
#
loop_
_entity_poly.entity_id
_entity_poly.type
_entity_poly.pdbx_seq_one_letter_code
_entity_poly.pdbx_strand_id
1 'polypeptide(L)' 'VQRNATIAEAGNATAFLCSAVASGITGDVLYVDSGYHILGMA' A
#
# COMPACT_ATOMS: atom_id res chain seq x y z
N VAL A 1 3.65 11.92 -2.68
CA VAL A 1 2.52 12.84 -2.34
C VAL A 1 2.82 13.43 -0.98
N GLN A 2 2.69 14.74 -0.76
CA GLN A 2 2.98 15.34 0.57
C GLN A 2 1.75 15.35 1.48
N ARG A 3 1.29 14.15 1.87
CA ARG A 3 0.29 13.96 2.93
C ARG A 3 0.43 12.58 3.56
N ASN A 4 -0.08 12.44 4.77
CA ASN A 4 -0.17 11.13 5.43
C ASN A 4 -1.23 10.26 4.75
N ALA A 5 -0.95 8.95 4.72
CA ALA A 5 -1.95 7.96 4.34
C ALA A 5 -3.07 7.93 5.39
N THR A 6 -4.29 7.64 4.93
CA THR A 6 -5.47 7.49 5.80
C THR A 6 -5.81 6.02 6.01
N ILE A 7 -6.56 5.72 7.08
CA ILE A 7 -7.06 4.36 7.35
C ILE A 7 -7.92 3.85 6.19
N ALA A 8 -8.70 4.73 5.54
CA ALA A 8 -9.51 4.37 4.38
C ALA A 8 -8.66 3.89 3.20
N GLU A 9 -7.50 4.50 2.97
CA GLU A 9 -6.60 4.11 1.88
C GLU A 9 -5.89 2.79 2.16
N ALA A 10 -5.43 2.60 3.40
CA ALA A 10 -4.89 1.32 3.86
C ALA A 10 -5.95 0.20 3.77
N GLY A 11 -7.20 0.51 4.15
CA GLY A 11 -8.33 -0.40 4.04
C GLY A 11 -8.64 -0.79 2.60
N ASN A 12 -8.65 0.17 1.67
CA ASN A 12 -8.88 -0.09 0.25
C ASN A 12 -7.78 -0.95 -0.37
N ALA A 13 -6.52 -0.69 -0.05
CA ALA A 13 -5.39 -1.52 -0.51
C ALA A 13 -5.49 -2.95 0.04
N THR A 14 -5.89 -3.09 1.30
CA THR A 14 -6.14 -4.41 1.92
C THR A 14 -7.30 -5.13 1.24
N ALA A 15 -8.40 -4.42 0.97
CA ALA A 15 -9.56 -4.98 0.28
C ALA A 15 -9.19 -5.48 -1.13
N PHE A 16 -8.33 -4.75 -1.84
CA PHE A 16 -7.76 -5.21 -3.11
C PHE A 16 -6.94 -6.51 -2.93
N LEU A 17 -5.99 -6.55 -2.00
CA LEU A 17 -5.15 -7.75 -1.76
C LEU A 17 -5.97 -8.97 -1.33
N CYS A 18 -7.05 -8.77 -0.58
CA CYS A 18 -7.96 -9.84 -0.17
C CYS A 18 -8.97 -10.27 -1.25
N SER A 19 -8.98 -9.60 -2.40
CA SER A 19 -9.94 -9.88 -3.48
C SER A 19 -9.39 -10.86 -4.51
N ALA A 20 -10.29 -11.46 -5.30
CA ALA A 20 -9.91 -12.38 -6.37
C ALA A 20 -9.01 -11.75 -7.46
N VAL A 21 -9.06 -10.42 -7.63
CA VAL A 21 -8.25 -9.73 -8.64
C VAL A 21 -6.77 -9.63 -8.26
N ALA A 22 -6.41 -9.87 -6.99
CA ALA A 22 -5.04 -9.95 -6.53
C ALA A 22 -4.48 -11.39 -6.50
N SER A 23 -5.17 -12.35 -7.13
CA SER A 23 -4.82 -13.79 -7.07
C SER A 23 -3.40 -14.16 -7.53
N GLY A 24 -2.74 -13.31 -8.33
CA GLY A 24 -1.35 -13.50 -8.75
C GLY A 24 -0.29 -12.90 -7.83
N ILE A 25 -0.69 -12.20 -6.75
CA ILE A 25 0.23 -11.48 -5.86
C ILE A 25 0.45 -12.33 -4.61
N THR A 26 1.70 -12.71 -4.35
CA THR A 26 2.08 -13.51 -3.18
C THR A 26 3.52 -13.21 -2.76
N GLY A 27 3.81 -13.27 -1.47
CA GLY A 27 5.15 -13.02 -0.94
C GLY A 27 5.63 -11.56 -1.02
N ASP A 28 4.76 -10.64 -1.44
CA ASP A 28 5.08 -9.22 -1.62
C ASP A 28 4.61 -8.33 -0.46
N VAL A 29 5.27 -7.17 -0.32
CA VAL A 29 4.93 -6.11 0.63
C VAL A 29 4.42 -4.88 -0.13
N LEU A 30 3.13 -4.57 0.00
CA LEU A 30 2.53 -3.38 -0.57
C LEU A 30 2.60 -2.21 0.43
N TYR A 31 3.40 -1.20 0.11
CA TYR A 31 3.50 0.03 0.91
C TYR A 31 2.31 0.97 0.64
N VAL A 32 1.66 1.43 1.72
CA VAL A 32 0.57 2.43 1.67
C VAL A 32 0.94 3.62 2.55
N ASP A 33 1.89 4.42 2.08
CA ASP A 33 2.57 5.46 2.87
C ASP A 33 2.78 6.78 2.12
N SER A 34 2.02 7.01 1.04
CA SER A 34 2.17 8.19 0.15
C SER A 34 3.54 8.33 -0.51
N GLY A 35 4.33 7.24 -0.58
CA GLY A 35 5.65 7.20 -1.18
C GLY A 35 6.77 7.57 -0.22
N TYR A 36 6.56 7.38 1.09
CA TYR A 36 7.57 7.69 2.10
C TYR A 36 8.75 6.70 2.04
N HIS A 37 8.51 5.41 1.90
CA HIS A 37 9.53 4.35 1.91
C HIS A 37 10.58 4.44 0.79
N ILE A 38 10.27 5.12 -0.32
CA ILE A 38 11.22 5.34 -1.42
C ILE A 38 12.10 6.57 -1.22
N LEU A 39 11.81 7.41 -0.22
CA LEU A 39 12.65 8.54 0.10
C LEU A 39 13.90 8.03 0.80
N GLY A 40 15.08 8.32 0.24
CA GLY A 40 16.34 8.01 0.90
C GLY A 40 16.43 8.73 2.25
N MET A 41 16.66 7.98 3.33
CA MET A 41 17.01 8.59 4.62
C MET A 41 18.37 9.30 4.45
N ALA A 42 18.35 10.63 4.49
CA ALA A 42 19.56 11.45 4.60
C ALA A 42 19.87 11.71 6.07
#